data_AF-A0A3N5UQE8-F1
#
_entry.id   AF-A0A3N5UQE8-F1
#
_cell.length_a   1.000
_cell.length_b   1.000
_cell.length_c   1.000
_cell.angle_alpha   90.00
_cell.angle_beta   90.00
_cell.angle_gamma   90.00
#
_symmetry.space_group_name_H-M   'P 1'
#
loop_
_entity.id
_entity.type
_entity.pdbx_description
1 polymer ?
#
loop_
_entity_poly.entity_id
_entity_poly.type
_entity_poly.pdbx_seq_one_letter_code
_entity_poly.pdbx_strand_id
1 'polypeptide(L)'
;MRTMRGGAILLCVLAFAGQVWGGIDLVLGQNGQVKFLGTVAADEAHDVIPICYGDYHVSVNIGAILEDPNKVLKDLDSVQVCYETAHKLLSGELVEVCGHYWGGTCPTQYCGRVQITAKTDYITHAAGYGDNDWMVSGDLMYSIPSGNVGIGTSQPGEKLHVVGNILVQGASPAWLRLMGELGDDAGVSMTTTGVGVNTWEVLREGSTSSFVIRESFPYPPFGDDRMVVKARTGNVDIATDAPDAKQHV
;
A
#
# COMPACT_ATOMS: atom_id res chain seq x y z
N MET A 1 25.58 -15.94 -34.71
CA MET A 1 25.71 -15.20 -33.43
C MET A 1 25.82 -13.73 -33.79
N ARG A 2 24.92 -12.80 -33.46
CA ARG A 2 24.07 -12.59 -32.28
C ARG A 2 22.71 -12.04 -32.70
N THR A 3 21.71 -12.42 -31.92
CA THR A 3 20.32 -11.99 -31.89
C THR A 3 20.16 -10.54 -31.44
N MET A 4 19.35 -9.74 -32.14
CA MET A 4 18.72 -8.53 -31.60
C MET A 4 17.31 -8.88 -31.12
N ARG A 5 17.01 -8.57 -29.86
CA ARG A 5 15.67 -8.69 -29.25
C ARG A 5 14.84 -7.47 -29.66
N GLY A 6 13.76 -7.69 -30.40
CA GLY A 6 12.73 -6.69 -30.66
C GLY A 6 11.73 -6.65 -29.50
N GLY A 7 11.42 -5.44 -29.03
CA GLY A 7 10.37 -5.20 -28.05
C GLY A 7 9.00 -5.57 -28.63
N ALA A 8 8.23 -6.34 -27.86
CA ALA A 8 6.87 -6.68 -28.21
C ALA A 8 5.95 -5.51 -27.81
N ILE A 9 5.59 -4.68 -28.80
CA ILE A 9 4.40 -3.83 -28.71
C ILE A 9 3.21 -4.77 -28.97
N LEU A 10 2.43 -5.03 -27.92
CA LEU A 10 1.26 -5.89 -27.96
C LEU A 10 0.16 -5.15 -28.74
N LEU A 11 0.09 -5.43 -30.04
CA LEU A 11 -0.92 -4.91 -30.96
C LEU A 11 -2.26 -5.59 -30.66
N CYS A 12 -3.28 -4.82 -30.28
CA CYS A 12 -4.64 -5.34 -30.12
C CYS A 12 -5.16 -5.72 -31.51
N VAL A 13 -5.34 -7.01 -31.77
CA VAL A 13 -5.74 -7.53 -33.08
C VAL A 13 -7.25 -7.35 -33.23
N LEU A 14 -7.65 -6.52 -34.20
CA LEU A 14 -9.03 -6.35 -34.65
C LEU A 14 -9.61 -7.70 -35.13
N ALA A 15 -10.52 -8.28 -34.35
CA ALA A 15 -11.36 -9.36 -34.80
C ALA A 15 -12.56 -8.78 -35.56
N PHE A 16 -12.48 -8.78 -36.90
CA PHE A 16 -13.64 -8.55 -37.76
C PHE A 16 -14.48 -9.85 -37.83
N ALA A 17 -15.71 -9.80 -37.34
CA ALA A 17 -16.73 -10.79 -37.67
C ALA A 17 -18.10 -10.11 -37.81
N GLY A 18 -18.66 -10.17 -39.03
CA GLY A 18 -20.08 -9.90 -39.27
C GLY A 18 -20.40 -8.70 -40.16
N GLN A 19 -20.07 -8.78 -41.45
CA GLN A 19 -20.64 -7.88 -42.46
C GLN A 19 -21.94 -8.51 -43.00
N VAL A 20 -23.10 -7.89 -42.74
CA VAL A 20 -24.37 -8.23 -43.40
C VAL A 20 -24.72 -7.08 -44.34
N TRP A 21 -24.80 -7.38 -45.64
CA TRP A 21 -25.27 -6.45 -46.67
C TRP A 21 -26.80 -6.42 -46.69
N GLY A 22 -27.38 -5.22 -46.61
CA GLY A 22 -28.80 -4.98 -46.82
C GLY A 22 -29.23 -3.66 -46.17
N GLY A 23 -29.43 -2.62 -46.99
CA GLY A 23 -29.60 -1.25 -46.52
C GLY A 23 -30.81 -1.03 -45.62
N ILE A 24 -30.54 -0.68 -44.37
CA ILE A 24 -31.22 0.34 -43.56
C ILE A 24 -30.15 0.77 -42.55
N ASP A 25 -29.67 2.01 -42.59
CA ASP A 25 -28.75 2.55 -41.58
C ASP A 25 -29.56 2.85 -40.31
N LEU A 26 -30.02 1.79 -39.66
CA LEU A 26 -30.52 1.84 -38.30
C LEU A 26 -29.28 1.90 -37.42
N VAL A 27 -29.00 3.08 -36.86
CA VAL A 27 -28.00 3.28 -35.80
C VAL A 27 -28.49 2.54 -34.54
N LEU A 28 -28.37 1.21 -34.57
CA LEU A 28 -28.67 0.30 -33.47
C LEU A 28 -27.45 0.30 -32.56
N GLY A 29 -27.53 1.04 -31.45
CA GLY A 29 -26.65 0.94 -30.28
C GLY A 29 -25.16 1.05 -30.60
N GLN A 30 -24.57 2.22 -30.37
CA GLN A 30 -23.11 2.38 -30.46
C GLN A 30 -22.45 1.48 -29.40
N ASN A 31 -22.06 0.27 -29.83
CA ASN A 31 -21.35 -0.73 -29.06
C ASN A 31 -19.93 -0.82 -29.64
N GLY A 32 -18.92 -0.93 -28.78
CA GLY A 32 -17.54 -0.94 -29.26
C GLY A 32 -16.52 -1.26 -28.18
N GLN A 33 -15.38 -1.79 -28.62
CA GLN A 33 -14.22 -1.94 -27.76
C GLN A 33 -13.67 -0.55 -27.42
N VAL A 34 -13.44 -0.31 -26.14
CA VAL A 34 -12.94 0.95 -25.61
C VAL A 34 -11.73 0.69 -24.72
N LYS A 35 -10.81 1.65 -24.72
CA LYS A 35 -9.64 1.68 -23.85
C LYS A 35 -9.46 3.06 -23.27
N PHE A 36 -9.35 3.17 -21.94
CA PHE A 36 -9.17 4.45 -21.26
C PHE A 36 -8.42 4.29 -19.94
N LEU A 37 -7.82 5.39 -19.49
CA LEU A 37 -7.28 5.58 -18.15
C LEU A 37 -8.33 6.29 -17.29
N GLY A 38 -8.44 5.91 -16.04
CA GLY A 38 -9.37 6.53 -15.10
C GLY A 38 -8.99 6.31 -13.64
N THR A 39 -9.83 6.87 -12.75
CA THR A 39 -9.68 6.73 -11.30
C THR A 39 -10.89 6.02 -10.73
N VAL A 40 -10.66 5.03 -9.88
CA VAL A 40 -11.71 4.29 -9.16
C VAL A 40 -12.47 5.24 -8.24
N ALA A 41 -13.78 5.36 -8.43
CA ALA A 41 -14.62 6.34 -7.73
C ALA A 41 -15.11 5.85 -6.35
N ALA A 42 -15.17 4.53 -6.15
CA ALA A 42 -15.52 3.86 -4.91
C ALA A 42 -14.92 2.45 -4.91
N ASP A 43 -14.72 1.88 -3.72
CA ASP A 43 -14.20 0.53 -3.56
C ASP A 43 -15.00 -0.50 -4.38
N GLU A 44 -14.29 -1.50 -4.91
CA GLU A 44 -14.87 -2.61 -5.65
C GLU A 44 -16.05 -3.23 -4.88
N ALA A 45 -17.20 -3.28 -5.55
CA ALA A 45 -18.41 -3.85 -4.99
C ALA A 45 -18.69 -5.21 -5.63
N HIS A 46 -19.31 -6.09 -4.84
CA HIS A 46 -19.85 -7.37 -5.29
C HIS A 46 -21.26 -7.57 -4.73
N ASP A 47 -22.11 -8.32 -5.43
CA ASP A 47 -23.46 -8.69 -4.97
C ASP A 47 -24.42 -7.52 -4.63
N VAL A 48 -24.11 -6.29 -5.07
CA VAL A 48 -24.99 -5.11 -4.90
C VAL A 48 -25.77 -4.84 -6.19
N ILE A 49 -27.09 -4.69 -6.09
CA ILE A 49 -27.96 -4.22 -7.20
C ILE A 49 -27.49 -2.81 -7.59
N PRO A 50 -26.86 -2.64 -8.76
CA PRO A 50 -27.47 -2.91 -10.06
C PRO A 50 -26.89 -4.11 -10.80
N ILE A 51 -27.75 -4.80 -11.55
CA ILE A 51 -27.40 -5.99 -12.34
C ILE A 51 -26.22 -5.65 -13.28
N CYS A 52 -25.02 -6.11 -12.92
CA CYS A 52 -23.82 -6.10 -13.75
C CYS A 52 -23.60 -7.52 -14.28
N TYR A 53 -22.77 -7.67 -15.29
CA TYR A 53 -22.28 -8.98 -15.71
C TYR A 53 -21.08 -9.42 -14.87
N GLY A 54 -21.14 -10.64 -14.35
CA GLY A 54 -20.22 -11.09 -13.32
C GLY A 54 -20.62 -10.58 -11.94
N ASP A 55 -19.89 -11.04 -10.92
CA ASP A 55 -20.24 -10.75 -9.52
C ASP A 55 -19.62 -9.43 -9.04
N TYR A 56 -18.63 -8.88 -9.78
CA TYR A 56 -17.84 -7.72 -9.36
C TYR A 56 -18.02 -6.53 -10.29
N HIS A 57 -18.00 -5.34 -9.70
CA HIS A 57 -18.05 -4.10 -10.46
C HIS A 57 -17.40 -2.93 -9.72
N VAL A 58 -17.00 -1.93 -10.51
CA VAL A 58 -16.43 -0.69 -10.00
C VAL A 58 -16.86 0.47 -10.87
N SER A 59 -17.08 1.65 -10.28
CA SER A 59 -17.28 2.88 -11.03
C SER A 59 -15.95 3.56 -11.26
N VAL A 60 -15.65 3.93 -12.49
CA VAL A 60 -14.38 4.57 -12.87
C VAL A 60 -14.68 5.95 -13.45
N ASN A 61 -14.11 6.98 -12.86
CA ASN A 61 -14.09 8.33 -13.45
C ASN A 61 -13.16 8.30 -14.67
N ILE A 62 -13.67 8.67 -15.84
CA ILE A 62 -12.93 8.61 -17.09
C ILE A 62 -11.93 9.76 -17.12
N GLY A 63 -10.64 9.45 -17.24
CA GLY A 63 -9.55 10.42 -17.35
C GLY A 63 -9.13 10.63 -18.79
N ALA A 64 -8.33 9.71 -19.34
CA ALA A 64 -7.78 9.81 -20.69
C ALA A 64 -8.30 8.67 -21.57
N ILE A 65 -8.98 8.99 -22.66
CA ILE A 65 -9.43 7.99 -23.65
C ILE A 65 -8.26 7.63 -24.56
N LEU A 66 -7.90 6.35 -24.62
CA LEU A 66 -6.80 5.83 -25.42
C LEU A 66 -7.31 5.27 -26.75
N GLU A 67 -8.40 4.50 -26.73
CA GLU A 67 -9.05 3.94 -27.92
C GLU A 67 -10.57 4.02 -27.76
N ASP A 68 -11.25 4.74 -28.65
CA ASP A 68 -12.72 4.82 -28.69
C ASP A 68 -13.18 5.12 -30.13
N PRO A 69 -13.18 4.10 -31.02
CA PRO A 69 -13.45 4.29 -32.44
C PRO A 69 -14.87 4.84 -32.70
N ASN A 70 -15.81 4.52 -31.82
CA ASN A 70 -17.22 4.90 -31.94
C ASN A 70 -17.58 6.16 -31.14
N LYS A 71 -16.61 6.75 -30.41
CA LYS A 71 -16.75 7.96 -29.59
C LYS A 71 -17.83 7.83 -28.51
N VAL A 72 -18.00 6.63 -27.96
CA VAL A 72 -19.06 6.32 -26.98
C VAL A 72 -18.76 6.83 -25.56
N LEU A 73 -17.49 7.09 -25.25
CA LEU A 73 -17.06 7.57 -23.93
C LEU A 73 -16.95 9.09 -23.85
N LYS A 74 -17.03 9.80 -24.99
CA LYS A 74 -16.67 11.23 -25.08
C LYS A 74 -17.50 12.13 -24.16
N ASP A 75 -18.76 11.81 -23.94
CA ASP A 75 -19.70 12.62 -23.16
C ASP A 75 -19.99 12.01 -21.78
N LEU A 76 -19.16 11.06 -21.33
CA LEU A 76 -19.28 10.40 -20.03
C LEU A 76 -18.16 10.87 -19.09
N ASP A 77 -18.52 11.32 -17.89
CA ASP A 77 -17.55 11.64 -16.83
C ASP A 77 -17.10 10.39 -16.05
N SER A 78 -17.97 9.37 -15.99
CA SER A 78 -17.69 8.10 -15.33
C SER A 78 -18.43 6.96 -16.00
N VAL A 79 -17.92 5.75 -15.84
CA VAL A 79 -18.56 4.53 -16.35
C VAL A 79 -18.39 3.39 -15.36
N GLN A 80 -19.42 2.56 -15.23
CA GLN A 80 -19.35 1.34 -14.45
C GLN A 80 -18.70 0.23 -15.29
N VAL A 81 -17.73 -0.46 -14.70
CA VAL A 81 -17.01 -1.58 -15.30
C VAL A 81 -17.44 -2.86 -14.59
N CYS A 82 -17.88 -3.86 -15.34
CA CYS A 82 -18.31 -5.17 -14.83
C CYS A 82 -17.34 -6.28 -15.24
N TYR A 83 -17.06 -7.22 -14.32
CA TYR A 83 -16.13 -8.33 -14.54
C TYR A 83 -16.43 -9.53 -13.62
N GLU A 84 -15.85 -10.69 -13.94
CA GLU A 84 -16.15 -11.97 -13.28
C GLU A 84 -15.29 -12.25 -12.03
N THR A 85 -14.10 -11.66 -11.92
CA THR A 85 -13.13 -11.97 -10.86
C THR A 85 -12.73 -10.73 -10.08
N ALA A 86 -12.65 -10.82 -8.75
CA ALA A 86 -12.20 -9.72 -7.89
C ALA A 86 -10.82 -9.18 -8.31
N HIS A 87 -10.72 -7.86 -8.47
CA HIS A 87 -9.48 -7.14 -8.67
C HIS A 87 -9.02 -6.39 -7.42
N LYS A 88 -9.86 -6.32 -6.37
CA LYS A 88 -9.57 -5.65 -5.08
C LYS A 88 -9.26 -4.16 -5.24
N LEU A 89 -9.93 -3.52 -6.18
CA LEU A 89 -9.74 -2.10 -6.46
C LEU A 89 -10.30 -1.23 -5.33
N LEU A 90 -9.54 -0.22 -4.93
CA LEU A 90 -9.91 0.73 -3.89
C LEU A 90 -10.18 2.12 -4.47
N SER A 91 -11.03 2.88 -3.80
CA SER A 91 -11.32 4.27 -4.14
C SER A 91 -10.03 5.09 -4.26
N GLY A 92 -9.88 5.80 -5.37
CA GLY A 92 -8.72 6.64 -5.68
C GLY A 92 -7.64 5.95 -6.52
N GLU A 93 -7.71 4.64 -6.74
CA GLU A 93 -6.72 3.93 -7.56
C GLU A 93 -6.81 4.30 -9.04
N LEU A 94 -5.66 4.40 -9.70
CA LEU A 94 -5.57 4.66 -11.13
C LEU A 94 -5.56 3.35 -11.91
N VAL A 95 -6.48 3.24 -12.86
CA VAL A 95 -6.70 2.03 -13.64
C VAL A 95 -6.65 2.31 -15.14
N GLU A 96 -6.10 1.36 -15.89
CA GLU A 96 -6.32 1.23 -17.33
C GLU A 96 -7.41 0.18 -17.54
N VAL A 97 -8.46 0.56 -18.28
CA VAL A 97 -9.59 -0.30 -18.60
C VAL A 97 -9.59 -0.54 -20.10
N CYS A 98 -9.66 -1.80 -20.50
CA CYS A 98 -9.89 -2.27 -21.85
C CYS A 98 -11.08 -3.23 -21.82
N GLY A 99 -12.16 -2.91 -22.53
CA GLY A 99 -13.34 -3.76 -22.55
C GLY A 99 -14.37 -3.31 -23.58
N HIS A 100 -15.54 -3.93 -23.56
CA HIS A 100 -16.63 -3.63 -24.49
C HIS A 100 -17.67 -2.71 -23.85
N TYR A 101 -17.90 -1.53 -24.43
CA TYR A 101 -18.97 -0.63 -23.98
C TYR A 101 -20.29 -0.96 -24.66
N TRP A 102 -21.37 -1.00 -23.88
CA TRP A 102 -22.73 -1.28 -24.35
C TRP A 102 -23.62 -0.04 -24.25
N GLY A 103 -23.94 0.57 -25.39
CA GLY A 103 -24.77 1.77 -25.50
C GLY A 103 -26.10 1.55 -26.24
N GLY A 104 -27.02 2.50 -26.11
CA GLY A 104 -28.29 2.51 -26.83
C GLY A 104 -29.24 1.38 -26.41
N THR A 105 -29.67 0.54 -27.37
CA THR A 105 -30.54 -0.62 -27.08
C THR A 105 -29.68 -1.81 -26.68
N CYS A 106 -29.52 -2.00 -25.37
CA CYS A 106 -28.72 -3.07 -24.78
C CYS A 106 -29.48 -3.84 -23.69
N PRO A 107 -29.11 -5.10 -23.37
CA PRO A 107 -29.64 -5.79 -22.21
C PRO A 107 -29.30 -5.02 -20.94
N THR A 108 -30.22 -4.99 -19.98
CA THR A 108 -30.14 -4.18 -18.75
C THR A 108 -28.88 -4.43 -17.93
N GLN A 109 -28.30 -5.63 -18.04
CA GLN A 109 -27.10 -6.04 -17.30
C GLN A 109 -25.82 -5.34 -17.77
N TYR A 110 -25.81 -4.83 -19.00
CA TYR A 110 -24.64 -4.24 -19.65
C TYR A 110 -24.84 -2.76 -19.98
N CYS A 111 -26.10 -2.33 -20.06
CA CYS A 111 -26.43 -1.06 -20.69
C CYS A 111 -25.85 0.14 -19.93
N GLY A 112 -25.10 0.98 -20.65
CA GLY A 112 -24.35 2.11 -20.10
C GLY A 112 -23.06 1.71 -19.36
N ARG A 113 -22.54 0.50 -19.59
CA ARG A 113 -21.40 -0.06 -18.85
C ARG A 113 -20.33 -0.60 -19.80
N VAL A 114 -19.12 -0.71 -19.26
CA VAL A 114 -18.02 -1.46 -19.88
C VAL A 114 -18.00 -2.87 -19.31
N GLN A 115 -17.98 -3.86 -20.19
CA GLN A 115 -17.93 -5.28 -19.83
C GLN A 115 -16.56 -5.86 -20.18
N ILE A 116 -16.00 -6.64 -19.26
CA ILE A 116 -14.75 -7.39 -19.47
C ILE A 116 -15.13 -8.87 -19.64
N THR A 117 -14.95 -9.42 -20.84
CA THR A 117 -15.30 -10.83 -21.12
C THR A 117 -14.30 -11.57 -21.99
N ALA A 118 -13.63 -10.85 -22.90
CA ALA A 118 -12.63 -11.48 -23.72
C ALA A 118 -11.34 -11.68 -22.91
N LYS A 119 -10.57 -12.70 -23.27
CA LYS A 119 -9.22 -12.93 -22.72
C LYS A 119 -8.27 -11.74 -22.95
N THR A 120 -8.61 -10.86 -23.90
CA THR A 120 -7.87 -9.64 -24.24
C THR A 120 -8.36 -8.40 -23.51
N ASP A 121 -9.52 -8.47 -22.83
CA ASP A 121 -10.06 -7.39 -22.01
C ASP A 121 -9.40 -7.41 -20.63
N TYR A 122 -9.32 -6.27 -19.98
CA TYR A 122 -8.73 -6.17 -18.65
C TYR A 122 -9.11 -4.87 -17.95
N ILE A 123 -9.08 -4.93 -16.62
CA ILE A 123 -8.91 -3.78 -15.75
C ILE A 123 -7.67 -4.05 -14.91
N THR A 124 -6.69 -3.15 -15.01
CA THR A 124 -5.44 -3.28 -14.28
C THR A 124 -5.02 -1.91 -13.78
N HIS A 125 -4.24 -1.88 -12.71
CA HIS A 125 -3.56 -0.64 -12.31
C HIS A 125 -2.79 -0.07 -13.51
N ALA A 126 -2.99 1.22 -13.79
CA ALA A 126 -2.41 1.85 -14.97
C ALA A 126 -0.88 1.82 -14.89
N ALA A 127 -0.22 1.21 -15.89
CA ALA A 127 1.24 1.16 -15.94
C ALA A 127 1.84 2.57 -16.00
N GLY A 128 2.62 2.95 -14.99
CA GLY A 128 3.21 4.30 -14.86
C GLY A 128 2.70 5.09 -13.65
N TYR A 129 1.66 4.61 -12.98
CA TYR A 129 1.28 5.01 -11.63
C TYR A 129 1.33 3.77 -10.76
N GLY A 130 2.51 3.48 -10.19
CA GLY A 130 2.55 2.56 -9.04
C GLY A 130 1.57 3.07 -7.98
N ASP A 131 1.14 2.21 -7.07
CA ASP A 131 0.31 2.59 -5.91
C ASP A 131 0.85 3.79 -5.11
N ASN A 132 2.06 4.28 -5.44
CA ASN A 132 2.70 5.47 -4.88
C ASN A 132 2.81 5.35 -3.37
N ASP A 133 2.67 4.15 -2.80
CA ASP A 133 2.87 3.95 -1.39
C ASP A 133 4.37 3.89 -1.09
N TRP A 134 5.15 3.35 -2.04
CA TRP A 134 6.60 3.21 -1.90
C TRP A 134 7.33 3.76 -3.12
N MET A 135 8.14 4.80 -2.90
CA MET A 135 9.05 5.32 -3.90
C MET A 135 10.40 4.63 -3.79
N VAL A 136 10.90 4.17 -4.93
CA VAL A 136 12.29 3.71 -5.07
C VAL A 136 13.08 4.79 -5.79
N SER A 137 14.10 5.34 -5.14
CA SER A 137 15.00 6.36 -5.69
C SER A 137 16.46 5.93 -5.50
N GLY A 138 17.08 5.47 -6.59
CA GLY A 138 18.36 4.78 -6.50
C GLY A 138 18.24 3.50 -5.66
N ASP A 139 19.05 3.39 -4.60
CA ASP A 139 19.01 2.27 -3.65
C ASP A 139 18.08 2.54 -2.45
N LEU A 140 17.37 3.68 -2.43
CA LEU A 140 16.46 4.04 -1.35
C LEU A 140 15.04 3.58 -1.67
N MET A 141 14.39 2.95 -0.70
CA MET A 141 12.94 2.70 -0.72
C MET A 141 12.32 3.46 0.46
N TYR A 142 11.32 4.31 0.20
CA TYR A 142 10.65 5.08 1.25
C TYR A 142 9.16 5.29 0.95
N SER A 143 8.37 5.45 2.02
CA SER A 143 6.94 5.70 1.91
C SER A 143 6.69 7.09 1.34
N ILE A 144 5.82 7.22 0.33
CA ILE A 144 5.34 8.52 -0.17
C ILE A 144 4.21 9.08 0.72
N PRO A 145 3.21 8.30 1.16
CA PRO A 145 2.20 8.82 2.08
C PRO A 145 2.85 9.17 3.43
N SER A 146 2.38 10.26 4.03
CA SER A 146 2.88 10.84 5.29
C SER A 146 2.43 10.10 6.57
N GLY A 147 1.83 8.91 6.40
CA GLY A 147 1.22 8.10 7.45
C GLY A 147 2.21 7.25 8.26
N ASN A 148 1.66 6.30 9.01
CA ASN A 148 2.40 5.27 9.75
C ASN A 148 2.31 3.94 9.00
N VAL A 149 3.34 3.11 9.13
CA VAL A 149 3.41 1.78 8.49
C VAL A 149 3.04 0.71 9.50
N GLY A 150 1.96 -0.03 9.23
CA GLY A 150 1.55 -1.20 10.01
C GLY A 150 1.94 -2.50 9.32
N ILE A 151 2.69 -3.38 10.00
CA ILE A 151 2.94 -4.76 9.55
C ILE A 151 2.15 -5.70 10.46
N GLY A 152 1.13 -6.35 9.91
CA GLY A 152 0.22 -7.22 10.68
C GLY A 152 -0.84 -6.47 11.52
N THR A 153 -1.02 -5.17 11.29
CA THR A 153 -2.05 -4.34 11.95
C THR A 153 -2.55 -3.24 11.00
N SER A 154 -3.84 -2.91 11.07
CA SER A 154 -4.46 -1.78 10.35
C SER A 154 -4.52 -0.49 11.18
N GLN A 155 -4.13 -0.55 12.46
CA GLN A 155 -4.13 0.59 13.38
C GLN A 155 -2.73 0.77 13.98
N PRO A 156 -1.78 1.32 13.21
CA PRO A 156 -0.42 1.57 13.69
C PRO A 156 -0.41 2.70 14.75
N GLY A 157 0.05 2.40 15.96
CA GLY A 157 0.15 3.37 17.06
C GLY A 157 1.40 4.25 16.98
N GLU A 158 2.41 3.81 16.24
CA GLU A 158 3.69 4.49 16.01
C GLU A 158 4.04 4.52 14.53
N LYS A 159 5.06 5.30 14.14
CA LYS A 159 5.50 5.43 12.74
C LYS A 159 5.74 4.10 12.04
N LEU A 160 6.25 3.12 12.78
CA LEU A 160 6.31 1.72 12.38
C LEU A 160 5.72 0.86 13.52
N HIS A 161 4.64 0.12 13.24
CA HIS A 161 4.04 -0.82 14.19
C HIS A 161 4.05 -2.23 13.60
N VAL A 162 4.78 -3.15 14.22
CA VAL A 162 4.88 -4.55 13.79
C VAL A 162 4.20 -5.46 14.82
N VAL A 163 3.15 -6.16 14.41
CA VAL A 163 2.54 -7.25 15.18
C VAL A 163 3.24 -8.55 14.78
N GLY A 164 4.44 -8.77 15.34
CA GLY A 164 5.31 -9.90 14.99
C GLY A 164 6.77 -9.68 15.39
N ASN A 165 7.67 -10.51 14.83
CA ASN A 165 9.11 -10.43 15.09
C ASN A 165 9.84 -9.67 13.97
N ILE A 166 10.96 -9.02 14.32
CA ILE A 166 11.87 -8.35 13.38
C ILE A 166 13.20 -9.09 13.35
N LEU A 167 13.69 -9.43 12.16
CA LEU A 167 15.02 -10.00 11.93
C LEU A 167 15.93 -8.95 11.27
N VAL A 168 17.04 -8.60 11.94
CA VAL A 168 18.08 -7.72 11.39
C VAL A 168 19.32 -8.56 11.11
N GLN A 169 19.67 -8.73 9.83
CA GLN A 169 20.79 -9.58 9.40
C GLN A 169 21.66 -8.84 8.36
N GLY A 170 22.99 -9.00 8.48
CA GLY A 170 23.99 -8.35 7.63
C GLY A 170 25.36 -9.04 7.77
N ALA A 171 26.29 -8.76 6.85
CA ALA A 171 27.54 -9.53 6.71
C ALA A 171 28.56 -9.32 7.85
N SER A 172 28.58 -8.14 8.48
CA SER A 172 29.20 -7.81 9.78
C SER A 172 29.67 -6.35 9.73
N PRO A 173 29.19 -5.48 10.64
CA PRO A 173 28.16 -5.74 11.64
C PRO A 173 26.74 -5.63 11.06
N ALA A 174 25.80 -6.37 11.65
CA ALA A 174 24.37 -6.13 11.49
C ALA A 174 23.91 -5.33 12.72
N TRP A 175 23.47 -4.08 12.52
CA TRP A 175 23.09 -3.19 13.62
C TRP A 175 21.62 -2.78 13.51
N LEU A 176 20.91 -2.81 14.64
CA LEU A 176 19.75 -1.94 14.87
C LEU A 176 20.29 -0.64 15.49
N ARG A 177 20.23 0.46 14.74
CA ARG A 177 20.77 1.75 15.20
C ARG A 177 19.64 2.60 15.78
N LEU A 178 19.80 3.01 17.03
CA LEU A 178 18.90 3.94 17.72
C LEU A 178 19.67 5.25 17.94
N MET A 179 19.08 6.38 17.53
CA MET A 179 19.68 7.69 17.70
C MET A 179 18.66 8.65 18.30
N GLY A 180 19.08 9.40 19.31
CA GLY A 180 18.38 10.55 19.85
C GLY A 180 19.19 11.82 19.60
N GLU A 181 18.57 12.98 19.72
CA GLU A 181 19.29 14.26 19.62
C GLU A 181 20.16 14.51 20.86
N LEU A 182 20.85 15.65 20.89
CA LEU A 182 21.68 16.02 22.04
C LEU A 182 20.78 16.22 23.27
N GLY A 183 21.00 15.42 24.30
CA GLY A 183 20.22 15.48 25.54
C GLY A 183 19.07 14.49 25.61
N ASP A 184 18.79 13.76 24.52
CA ASP A 184 17.71 12.76 24.49
C ASP A 184 18.19 11.36 24.83
N ASP A 185 17.29 10.63 25.49
CA ASP A 185 17.41 9.19 25.71
C ASP A 185 17.27 8.44 24.37
N ALA A 186 18.06 7.38 24.20
CA ALA A 186 17.91 6.48 23.05
C ALA A 186 18.04 5.03 23.51
N GLY A 187 16.99 4.22 23.30
CA GLY A 187 16.96 2.88 23.85
C GLY A 187 15.82 2.01 23.35
N VAL A 188 15.77 0.80 23.90
CA VAL A 188 14.72 -0.19 23.66
C VAL A 188 13.82 -0.22 24.90
N SER A 189 12.52 -0.04 24.68
CA SER A 189 11.49 -0.16 25.71
C SER A 189 10.73 -1.48 25.54
N MET A 190 10.50 -2.18 26.65
CA MET A 190 9.83 -3.46 26.70
C MET A 190 8.67 -3.34 27.69
N THR A 191 7.46 -3.49 27.19
CA THR A 191 6.23 -3.38 27.99
C THR A 191 5.28 -4.52 27.65
N THR A 192 4.34 -4.80 28.55
CA THR A 192 3.24 -5.73 28.32
C THR A 192 1.92 -4.96 28.37
N THR A 193 0.89 -5.44 27.70
CA THR A 193 -0.44 -4.83 27.79
C THR A 193 -1.16 -5.33 29.05
N GLY A 194 -1.81 -4.44 29.79
CA GLY A 194 -2.58 -4.79 30.99
C GLY A 194 -2.43 -3.80 32.13
N VAL A 195 -3.10 -4.08 33.25
CA VAL A 195 -3.03 -3.27 34.47
C VAL A 195 -1.89 -3.78 35.36
N GLY A 196 -1.09 -2.87 35.92
CA GLY A 196 0.00 -3.23 36.83
C GLY A 196 1.24 -3.80 36.13
N VAL A 197 1.45 -3.44 34.87
CA VAL A 197 2.59 -3.87 34.06
C VAL A 197 3.78 -2.95 34.28
N ASN A 198 4.96 -3.53 34.46
CA ASN A 198 6.24 -2.82 34.46
C ASN A 198 6.72 -2.58 33.02
N THR A 199 7.41 -1.47 32.82
CA THR A 199 8.15 -1.18 31.59
C THR A 199 9.64 -1.26 31.89
N TRP A 200 10.35 -2.10 31.15
CA TRP A 200 11.81 -2.20 31.20
C TRP A 200 12.41 -1.42 30.05
N GLU A 201 13.45 -0.65 30.34
CA GLU A 201 14.16 0.11 29.34
C GLU A 201 15.66 -0.17 29.41
N VAL A 202 16.26 -0.38 28.25
CA VAL A 202 17.72 -0.46 28.07
C VAL A 202 18.09 0.69 27.15
N LEU A 203 18.76 1.71 27.70
CA LEU A 203 18.96 2.98 27.01
C LEU A 203 20.32 3.59 27.25
N ARG A 204 20.68 4.51 26.35
CA ARG A 204 21.65 5.57 26.61
C ARG A 204 20.87 6.77 27.12
N GLU A 205 21.17 7.22 28.33
CA GLU A 205 20.54 8.41 28.92
C GLU A 205 21.10 9.69 28.28
N GLY A 206 20.23 10.59 27.85
CA GLY A 206 20.62 11.79 27.13
C GLY A 206 21.42 12.79 27.98
N SER A 207 21.04 12.95 29.24
CA SER A 207 21.63 13.93 30.16
C SER A 207 23.06 13.57 30.58
N THR A 208 23.32 12.31 30.90
CA THR A 208 24.63 11.84 31.38
C THR A 208 25.45 11.09 30.32
N SER A 209 24.81 10.68 29.22
CA SER A 209 25.34 9.72 28.25
C SER A 209 25.65 8.33 28.81
N SER A 210 25.19 8.02 30.02
CA SER A 210 25.39 6.72 30.67
C SER A 210 24.53 5.65 30.01
N PHE A 211 24.99 4.40 30.08
CA PHE A 211 24.15 3.25 29.73
C PHE A 211 23.33 2.88 30.95
N VAL A 212 22.01 2.76 30.81
CA VAL A 212 21.07 2.57 31.90
C VAL A 212 20.13 1.40 31.58
N ILE A 213 19.92 0.55 32.58
CA ILE A 213 18.82 -0.40 32.62
C ILE A 213 17.91 0.03 33.76
N ARG A 214 16.67 0.37 33.45
CA ARG A 214 15.70 0.84 34.44
C ARG A 214 14.36 0.15 34.29
N GLU A 215 13.63 0.14 35.38
CA GLU A 215 12.27 -0.37 35.46
C GLU A 215 11.36 0.77 35.91
N SER A 216 10.32 1.06 35.14
CA SER A 216 9.27 2.01 35.54
C SER A 216 7.97 1.27 35.83
N PHE A 217 7.31 1.65 36.91
CA PHE A 217 6.02 1.10 37.31
C PHE A 217 4.96 2.21 37.35
N PRO A 218 3.74 1.99 36.81
CA PRO A 218 2.70 3.02 36.78
C PRO A 218 2.29 3.51 38.18
N TYR A 219 2.22 2.62 39.19
CA TYR A 219 1.92 3.01 40.58
C TYR A 219 2.04 1.87 41.63
N PRO A 220 2.75 2.06 42.77
CA PRO A 220 3.73 3.11 43.05
C PRO A 220 5.07 2.82 42.31
N PRO A 221 5.84 3.86 41.94
CA PRO A 221 7.13 3.67 41.30
C PRO A 221 8.11 3.02 42.28
N PHE A 222 8.54 1.79 42.02
CA PHE A 222 9.65 1.19 42.74
C PHE A 222 10.94 1.77 42.14
N GLY A 223 11.55 2.68 42.89
CA GLY A 223 12.60 3.61 42.46
C GLY A 223 13.88 3.01 41.88
N ASP A 224 14.76 3.95 41.55
CA ASP A 224 16.14 3.90 41.03
C ASP A 224 16.44 2.95 39.86
N ASP A 225 17.40 3.38 39.06
CA ASP A 225 17.92 2.58 37.95
C ASP A 225 18.46 1.24 38.47
N ARG A 226 18.15 0.17 37.75
CA ARG A 226 18.53 -1.20 38.14
C ARG A 226 20.03 -1.42 37.90
N MET A 227 20.54 -0.83 36.83
CA MET A 227 21.96 -0.83 36.51
C MET A 227 22.34 0.44 35.74
N VAL A 228 23.48 1.03 36.07
CA VAL A 228 24.01 2.22 35.40
C VAL A 228 25.48 1.99 35.10
N VAL A 229 25.92 2.20 33.86
CA VAL A 229 27.35 2.33 33.53
C VAL A 229 27.60 3.78 33.21
N LYS A 230 28.25 4.47 34.16
CA LYS A 230 28.50 5.90 34.05
C LYS A 230 29.39 6.21 32.86
N ALA A 231 28.92 7.11 32.01
CA ALA A 231 29.74 7.62 30.92
C ALA A 231 31.06 8.22 31.46
N ARG A 232 32.13 8.15 30.65
CA ARG A 232 33.47 8.67 30.94
C ARG A 232 34.25 7.95 32.05
N THR A 233 33.58 7.52 33.13
CA THR A 233 34.24 6.86 34.28
C THR A 233 34.19 5.33 34.18
N GLY A 234 33.13 4.79 33.56
CA GLY A 234 32.88 3.35 33.48
C GLY A 234 32.54 2.70 34.82
N ASN A 235 32.19 3.49 35.84
CA ASN A 235 31.71 2.97 37.12
C ASN A 235 30.34 2.31 36.94
N VAL A 236 30.10 1.23 37.67
CA VAL A 236 28.89 0.40 37.51
C VAL A 236 28.03 0.43 38.78
N ASP A 237 26.86 1.05 38.60
CA ASP A 237 25.51 0.80 39.12
C ASP A 237 24.98 -0.62 39.18
N ILE A 238 24.73 -1.19 40.36
CA ILE A 238 23.69 -2.23 40.50
C ILE A 238 22.82 -1.92 41.72
N ALA A 239 21.54 -1.63 41.48
CA ALA A 239 20.49 -1.39 42.49
C ALA A 239 20.73 -0.21 43.47
N THR A 240 21.63 0.72 43.15
CA THR A 240 21.90 1.95 43.91
C THR A 240 22.09 3.13 42.95
N ASP A 241 21.71 4.35 43.34
CA ASP A 241 21.79 5.58 42.54
C ASP A 241 23.18 6.27 42.57
N ALA A 242 24.14 5.72 43.33
CA ALA A 242 25.49 6.29 43.45
C ALA A 242 26.60 5.23 43.73
N PRO A 243 27.49 4.92 42.77
CA PRO A 243 28.66 4.08 42.97
C PRO A 243 29.79 5.03 43.32
N ASP A 244 30.19 5.02 44.57
CA ASP A 244 31.40 5.75 44.96
C ASP A 244 32.68 5.03 44.49
N ALA A 245 32.59 3.82 43.91
CA ALA A 245 33.72 3.05 43.41
C ALA A 245 33.36 2.05 42.29
N LYS A 246 34.36 1.57 41.54
CA LYS A 246 34.22 0.43 40.61
C LYS A 246 33.96 -0.85 41.39
N GLN A 247 32.91 -1.58 41.06
CA GLN A 247 32.73 -2.95 41.55
C GLN A 247 33.73 -3.87 40.81
N HIS A 248 34.75 -4.35 41.53
CA HIS A 248 35.63 -5.41 41.07
C HIS A 248 35.05 -6.73 41.61
N VAL A 249 34.53 -7.58 40.73
CA VAL A 249 34.10 -8.96 41.04
C VAL A 249 35.24 -9.91 40.71
#